data_AF-A0A260WTH6-F1
#
_entry.id   AF-A0A260WTH6-F1
#
_cell.length_a   1.000
_cell.length_b   1.000
_cell.length_c   1.000
_cell.angle_alpha   90.00
_cell.angle_beta   90.00
_cell.angle_gamma   90.00
#
_symmetry.space_group_name_H-M   'P 1'
#
loop_
_entity.id
_entity.type
_entity.pdbx_description
1 polymer ?
#
loop_
_entity_poly.entity_id
_entity_poly.type
_entity_poly.pdbx_seq_one_letter_code
_entity_poly.pdbx_strand_id
1 'polypeptide(L)'
;MICGVMGAFLATFFVPLATRSIRNGRVELTAQGIRQRGWSYEAEVTWDAVVDVSFSVRRYAAVAIRVDSASSVIRRDSTPFWRIEKLPPEPLIELDCRRVDIHPMVLARWIRFYNDNPAARIELGTRAAEDRLVAER
;
A
#
# COMPACT_ATOMS: atom_id res chain seq x y z
N MET A 1 13.38 -38.93 14.57
CA MET A 1 12.05 -38.38 14.25
C MET A 1 11.97 -36.84 14.33
N ILE A 2 13.10 -36.11 14.27
CA ILE A 2 13.11 -34.64 14.38
C ILE A 2 13.18 -33.98 12.98
N CYS A 3 13.90 -34.60 12.05
CA CYS A 3 14.05 -34.07 10.68
C CYS A 3 12.72 -34.04 9.89
N GLY A 4 11.82 -35.01 10.11
CA GLY A 4 10.51 -35.03 9.45
C GLY A 4 9.57 -33.92 9.92
N VAL A 5 9.62 -33.58 11.21
CA VAL A 5 8.79 -32.51 11.80
C VAL A 5 9.30 -31.14 11.34
N MET A 6 10.62 -30.95 11.29
CA MET A 6 11.24 -29.72 10.78
C MET A 6 10.89 -29.48 9.30
N GLY A 7 10.94 -30.54 8.47
CA GLY A 7 10.57 -30.45 7.05
C GLY A 7 9.10 -30.05 6.83
N ALA A 8 8.19 -30.62 7.62
CA ALA A 8 6.77 -30.25 7.57
C ALA A 8 6.53 -28.79 8.00
N PHE A 9 7.31 -28.29 8.97
CA PHE A 9 7.24 -26.90 9.42
C PHE A 9 7.83 -25.89 8.42
N LEU A 10 8.85 -26.28 7.63
CA LEU A 10 9.31 -25.46 6.51
C LEU A 10 8.29 -25.47 5.35
N ALA A 11 7.61 -26.59 5.12
CA ALA A 11 6.63 -26.70 4.04
C ALA A 11 5.44 -25.76 4.21
N THR A 12 5.02 -25.46 5.45
CA THR A 12 3.94 -24.49 5.72
C THR A 12 4.30 -23.04 5.33
N PHE A 13 5.58 -22.70 5.13
CA PHE A 13 6.00 -21.42 4.56
C PHE A 13 5.77 -21.35 3.04
N PHE A 14 5.82 -22.48 2.34
CA PHE A 14 5.54 -22.55 0.90
C PHE A 14 4.04 -22.55 0.58
N VAL A 15 3.18 -22.89 1.54
CA VAL A 15 1.71 -22.83 1.41
C VAL A 15 1.21 -21.41 1.02
N PRO A 16 1.60 -20.31 1.69
CA PRO A 16 1.18 -18.96 1.30
C PRO A 16 1.76 -18.48 -0.05
N LEU A 17 2.92 -19.01 -0.47
CA LEU A 17 3.48 -18.81 -1.81
C LEU A 17 2.64 -19.53 -2.89
N ALA A 18 2.34 -20.82 -2.67
CA ALA A 18 1.55 -21.64 -3.58
C ALA A 18 0.08 -21.20 -3.68
N THR A 19 -0.50 -20.73 -2.57
CA THR A 19 -1.89 -20.23 -2.52
C THR A 19 -2.05 -18.81 -3.07
N ARG A 20 -1.00 -18.19 -3.63
CA ARG A 20 -1.01 -16.79 -4.10
C ARG A 20 -1.45 -15.80 -3.02
N SER A 21 -1.31 -16.17 -1.75
CA SER A 21 -1.63 -15.30 -0.63
C SER A 21 -0.55 -14.21 -0.48
N ILE A 22 0.70 -14.58 -0.77
CA ILE A 22 1.81 -13.65 -0.99
C ILE A 22 1.81 -13.24 -2.48
N ARG A 23 1.24 -12.07 -2.77
CA ARG A 23 1.29 -11.42 -4.10
C ARG A 23 2.06 -10.11 -4.01
N ASN A 24 2.61 -9.66 -5.14
CA ASN A 24 3.19 -8.32 -5.23
C ASN A 24 2.18 -7.31 -4.70
N GLY A 25 2.61 -6.49 -3.73
CA GLY A 25 1.74 -5.52 -3.11
C GLY A 25 1.20 -4.55 -4.15
N ARG A 26 -0.10 -4.28 -4.14
CA ARG A 26 -0.77 -3.38 -5.08
C ARG A 26 -1.27 -2.17 -4.33
N VAL A 27 -1.13 -1.01 -4.95
CA VAL A 27 -1.70 0.26 -4.47
C VAL A 27 -2.78 0.63 -5.46
N GLU A 28 -4.00 0.80 -4.96
CA GLU A 28 -5.15 1.22 -5.74
C GLU A 28 -5.63 2.56 -5.18
N LEU A 29 -5.57 3.58 -6.03
CA LEU A 29 -6.14 4.90 -5.75
C LEU A 29 -7.55 4.91 -6.35
N THR A 30 -8.56 5.05 -5.51
CA THR A 30 -9.97 5.06 -5.91
C THR A 30 -10.60 6.38 -5.51
N ALA A 31 -11.76 6.71 -6.08
CA ALA A 31 -12.50 7.91 -5.69
C ALA A 31 -12.86 7.95 -4.18
N GLN A 32 -13.03 6.77 -3.58
CA GLN A 32 -13.40 6.60 -2.16
C GLN A 32 -12.21 6.71 -1.22
N GLY A 33 -11.02 6.30 -1.68
CA GLY A 33 -9.84 6.24 -0.83
C GLY A 33 -8.64 5.57 -1.46
N ILE A 34 -7.61 5.41 -0.63
CA ILE A 34 -6.36 4.74 -0.92
C ILE A 34 -6.46 3.33 -0.34
N ARG A 35 -6.42 2.32 -1.22
CA ARG A 35 -6.30 0.91 -0.86
C ARG A 35 -4.86 0.46 -1.09
N GLN A 36 -4.18 0.06 -0.03
CA GLN A 36 -2.87 -0.57 -0.10
C GLN A 36 -3.00 -2.03 0.28
N ARG A 37 -2.56 -2.93 -0.59
CA ARG A 37 -2.40 -4.34 -0.27
C ARG A 37 -0.92 -4.67 -0.22
N GLY A 38 -0.41 -4.98 0.97
CA GLY A 38 0.90 -5.58 1.21
C GLY A 38 0.90 -7.09 0.93
N TRP A 39 1.95 -7.78 1.39
CA TRP A 39 2.05 -9.23 1.20
C TRP A 39 1.17 -10.00 2.17
N SER A 40 1.05 -9.50 3.40
CA SER A 40 0.28 -10.13 4.48
C SER A 40 -0.82 -9.22 5.06
N TYR A 41 -0.95 -8.00 4.56
CA TYR A 41 -1.92 -7.03 5.05
C TYR A 41 -2.61 -6.28 3.91
N GLU A 42 -3.80 -5.79 4.19
CA GLU A 42 -4.53 -4.83 3.39
C GLU A 42 -4.89 -3.65 4.28
N ALA A 43 -4.61 -2.43 3.84
CA ALA A 43 -4.91 -1.18 4.52
C ALA A 43 -5.78 -0.33 3.58
N GLU A 44 -6.96 0.05 4.05
CA GLU A 44 -7.87 0.95 3.34
C GLU A 44 -8.03 2.24 4.14
N VAL A 45 -7.86 3.36 3.45
CA VAL A 45 -7.92 4.71 4.02
C VAL A 45 -8.77 5.60 3.15
N THR A 46 -9.74 6.25 3.76
CA THR A 46 -10.55 7.28 3.09
C THR A 46 -9.72 8.54 2.90
N TRP A 47 -9.99 9.30 1.83
CA TRP A 47 -9.25 10.54 1.57
C TRP A 47 -9.39 11.58 2.69
N ASP A 48 -10.53 11.60 3.39
CA ASP A 48 -10.79 12.50 4.53
C ASP A 48 -9.81 12.27 5.71
N ALA A 49 -9.32 11.05 5.82
CA ALA A 49 -8.37 10.65 6.84
C ALA A 49 -6.92 11.02 6.49
N VAL A 50 -6.62 11.44 5.25
CA VAL A 50 -5.27 11.73 4.79
C VAL A 50 -4.87 13.16 5.24
N VAL A 51 -3.93 13.23 6.18
CA VAL A 51 -3.48 14.50 6.78
C VAL A 51 -2.33 15.10 5.99
N ASP A 52 -1.36 14.27 5.63
CA ASP A 52 -0.18 14.72 4.89
C ASP A 52 0.36 13.60 4.02
N VAL A 53 0.96 13.97 2.90
CA VAL A 53 1.64 13.06 1.99
C VAL A 53 3.04 13.58 1.83
N SER A 54 4.04 12.81 2.21
CA SER A 54 5.44 13.24 2.16
C SER A 54 6.27 12.20 1.43
N PHE A 55 7.34 12.66 0.77
CA PHE A 55 8.35 11.76 0.26
C PHE A 55 9.25 11.34 1.42
N SER A 56 9.49 10.03 1.56
CA SER A 56 10.31 9.46 2.61
C SER A 56 11.42 8.61 1.99
N VAL A 57 12.66 8.90 2.39
CA VAL A 57 13.83 8.09 2.04
C VAL A 57 14.34 7.50 3.34
N ARG A 58 13.78 6.36 3.74
CA ARG A 58 14.35 5.56 4.84
C ARG A 58 15.43 4.65 4.27
N ARG A 59 15.08 3.41 3.94
CA ARG A 59 15.98 2.43 3.31
C ARG A 59 15.80 2.35 1.79
N TYR A 60 14.72 2.91 1.28
CA TYR A 60 14.32 2.95 -0.12
C TYR A 60 13.45 4.19 -0.34
N ALA A 61 13.30 4.60 -1.59
CA ALA A 61 12.38 5.66 -1.95
C ALA A 61 10.95 5.21 -1.71
N ALA A 62 10.23 5.93 -0.85
CA ALA A 62 8.85 5.63 -0.49
C ALA A 62 8.02 6.91 -0.41
N VAL A 63 6.72 6.80 -0.63
CA VAL A 63 5.77 7.88 -0.34
C VAL A 63 5.07 7.54 0.97
N ALA A 64 5.25 8.39 1.98
CA ALA A 64 4.69 8.25 3.31
C ALA A 64 3.40 9.08 3.40
N ILE A 65 2.27 8.40 3.49
CA ILE A 65 0.94 8.98 3.66
C ILE A 65 0.59 8.93 5.14
N ARG A 66 0.56 10.09 5.78
CA ARG A 66 0.15 10.25 7.17
C ARG A 66 -1.37 10.32 7.23
N VAL A 67 -1.93 9.45 8.05
CA VAL A 67 -3.36 9.35 8.30
C VAL A 67 -3.65 9.92 9.67
N ASP A 68 -4.83 10.53 9.84
CA ASP A 68 -5.30 10.93 11.16
C ASP A 68 -5.45 9.68 12.05
N SER A 69 -5.02 9.81 13.30
CA SER A 69 -5.12 8.75 14.30
C SER A 69 -6.59 8.49 14.69
N ALA A 70 -7.45 9.51 14.54
CA ALA A 70 -8.87 9.42 14.83
C ALA A 70 -9.66 8.72 13.71
N SER A 71 -9.13 8.69 12.49
CA SER A 71 -9.79 8.04 11.35
C SER A 71 -9.39 6.56 11.26
N SER A 72 -10.39 5.70 11.10
CA SER A 72 -10.17 4.24 11.05
C SER A 72 -9.49 3.83 9.76
N VAL A 73 -8.17 3.62 9.80
CA VAL A 73 -7.50 2.78 8.81
C VAL A 73 -8.08 1.37 8.96
N ILE A 74 -8.84 0.89 7.98
CA ILE A 74 -9.34 -0.48 8.00
C ILE A 74 -8.16 -1.37 7.58
N ARG A 75 -7.55 -2.03 8.57
CA ARG A 75 -6.41 -2.94 8.37
C ARG A 75 -6.89 -4.39 8.49
N ARG A 76 -6.71 -5.20 7.45
CA ARG A 76 -7.04 -6.62 7.44
C ARG A 76 -5.78 -7.45 7.18
N ASP A 77 -5.46 -8.35 8.08
CA ASP A 77 -4.40 -9.34 7.85
C ASP A 77 -4.90 -10.37 6.82
N SER A 78 -4.25 -10.47 5.66
CA SER A 78 -4.61 -11.45 4.62
C SER A 78 -4.04 -12.85 4.91
N THR A 79 -3.01 -12.95 5.75
CA THR A 79 -2.39 -14.22 6.17
C THR A 79 -2.30 -14.32 7.70
N PRO A 80 -3.29 -14.93 8.37
CA PRO A 80 -3.32 -15.00 9.84
C PRO A 80 -2.20 -15.87 10.43
N PHE A 81 -1.69 -16.86 9.70
CA PHE A 81 -0.65 -17.79 10.17
C PHE A 81 0.78 -17.31 9.97
N TRP A 82 1.01 -16.39 9.03
CA TRP A 82 2.34 -15.89 8.70
C TRP A 82 2.28 -14.36 8.62
N ARG A 83 2.41 -13.72 9.79
CA ARG A 83 2.60 -12.27 9.93
C ARG A 83 4.03 -11.89 9.52
N ILE A 84 4.34 -12.05 8.23
CA ILE A 84 5.68 -11.83 7.67
C ILE A 84 6.03 -10.33 7.72
N GLU A 85 5.02 -9.45 7.64
CA GLU A 85 5.19 -8.01 7.65
C GLU A 85 4.74 -7.43 9.00
N LYS A 86 5.65 -6.75 9.69
CA LYS A 86 5.36 -6.08 10.95
C LYS A 86 4.67 -4.75 10.63
N LEU A 87 3.40 -4.63 11.02
CA LEU A 87 2.65 -3.38 10.86
C LEU A 87 3.34 -2.25 11.65
N PRO A 88 3.61 -1.09 11.03
CA PRO A 88 4.00 0.09 11.77
C PRO A 88 2.89 0.46 12.76
N PRO A 89 3.22 0.74 14.04
CA PRO A 89 2.24 1.17 15.03
C PRO A 89 1.66 2.56 14.72
N GLU A 90 2.34 3.33 13.87
CA GLU A 90 1.93 4.67 13.46
C GLU A 90 0.77 4.62 12.46
N PRO A 91 -0.10 5.65 12.42
CA PRO A 91 -1.12 5.83 11.38
C PRO A 91 -0.45 6.31 10.08
N LEU A 92 0.44 5.48 9.54
CA LEU A 92 1.24 5.77 8.37
C LEU A 92 1.10 4.65 7.35
N ILE A 93 0.79 5.03 6.12
CA ILE A 93 0.85 4.17 4.93
C ILE A 93 2.13 4.50 4.20
N GLU A 94 3.05 3.55 4.12
CA GLU A 94 4.27 3.70 3.31
C GLU A 94 4.10 3.00 1.98
N LEU A 95 4.12 3.75 0.88
CA LEU A 95 4.13 3.22 -0.48
C LEU A 95 5.58 2.99 -0.92
N ASP A 96 5.99 1.73 -1.07
CA ASP A 96 7.31 1.39 -1.61
C ASP A 96 7.36 1.69 -3.11
N CYS A 97 8.11 2.72 -3.51
CA CYS A 97 8.22 3.12 -4.91
C CYS A 97 9.03 2.12 -5.76
N ARG A 98 9.72 1.13 -5.18
CA ARG A 98 10.33 0.05 -5.97
C ARG A 98 9.29 -0.88 -6.60
N ARG A 99 8.07 -0.87 -6.07
CA ARG A 99 6.94 -1.66 -6.59
C ARG A 99 6.11 -0.89 -7.61
N VAL A 100 6.46 0.36 -7.89
CA VAL A 100 5.70 1.27 -8.77
C VAL A 100 6.65 1.85 -9.81
N ASP A 101 6.28 1.78 -11.09
CA ASP A 101 7.11 2.27 -12.21
C ASP A 101 7.05 3.80 -12.40
N ILE A 102 6.75 4.54 -11.32
CA ILE A 102 6.53 5.99 -11.31
C ILE A 102 7.56 6.62 -10.38
N HIS A 103 8.14 7.74 -10.81
CA HIS A 103 9.10 8.46 -9.99
C HIS A 103 8.46 8.89 -8.64
N PRO A 104 9.10 8.64 -7.49
CA PRO A 104 8.50 8.87 -6.16
C PRO A 104 7.98 10.29 -5.94
N MET A 105 8.67 11.32 -6.44
CA MET A 105 8.22 12.72 -6.34
C MET A 105 6.95 12.98 -7.15
N VAL A 106 6.84 12.39 -8.34
CA VAL A 106 5.64 12.53 -9.18
C VAL A 106 4.47 11.88 -8.47
N LEU A 107 4.67 10.65 -7.96
CA LEU A 107 3.64 9.95 -7.20
C LEU A 107 3.18 10.75 -5.96
N ALA A 108 4.11 11.32 -5.19
CA ALA A 108 3.77 12.13 -4.02
C ALA A 108 3.00 13.41 -4.39
N ARG A 109 3.42 14.12 -5.45
CA ARG A 109 2.71 15.31 -5.96
C ARG A 109 1.32 14.95 -6.45
N TRP A 110 1.19 13.85 -7.17
CA TRP A 110 -0.07 13.37 -7.73
C TRP A 110 -1.07 13.00 -6.64
N ILE A 111 -0.64 12.29 -5.59
CA ILE A 111 -1.49 11.98 -4.43
C ILE A 111 -1.87 13.27 -3.67
N ARG A 112 -0.95 14.22 -3.50
CA ARG A 112 -1.27 15.53 -2.91
C ARG A 112 -2.33 16.27 -3.72
N PHE A 113 -2.22 16.27 -5.04
CA PHE A 113 -3.20 16.91 -5.90
C PHE A 113 -4.62 16.36 -5.67
N TYR A 114 -4.79 15.04 -5.59
CA TYR A 114 -6.10 14.43 -5.30
C TYR A 114 -6.55 14.61 -3.86
N ASN A 115 -5.61 14.78 -2.93
CA ASN A 115 -5.94 15.16 -1.56
C ASN A 115 -6.57 16.56 -1.54
N ASP A 116 -5.92 17.52 -2.20
CA ASP A 116 -6.32 18.93 -2.24
C ASP A 116 -7.53 19.19 -3.16
N ASN A 117 -7.80 18.32 -4.13
CA ASN A 117 -8.88 18.46 -5.12
C ASN A 117 -9.87 17.30 -5.06
N PRO A 118 -10.84 17.29 -4.11
CA PRO A 118 -11.83 16.23 -3.99
C PRO A 118 -12.64 15.97 -5.26
N ALA A 119 -12.95 17.01 -6.03
CA ALA A 119 -13.72 16.89 -7.28
C ALA A 119 -12.97 16.09 -8.36
N ALA A 120 -11.63 16.14 -8.36
CA ALA A 120 -10.80 15.38 -9.29
C ALA A 120 -10.68 13.90 -8.88
N ARG A 121 -11.17 13.47 -7.72
CA ARG A 121 -11.09 12.04 -7.35
C ARG A 121 -11.95 11.14 -8.25
N ILE A 122 -12.92 11.71 -8.97
CA ILE A 122 -13.81 10.99 -9.89
C ILE A 122 -13.07 10.49 -11.13
N GLU A 123 -12.00 11.16 -11.57
CA GLU A 123 -11.17 10.68 -12.69
C GLU A 123 -10.24 9.53 -12.30
N LEU A 124 -10.06 9.22 -11.00
CA LEU A 124 -9.22 8.09 -10.55
C LEU A 124 -9.77 6.76 -11.09
N GLY A 125 -8.92 6.00 -11.76
CA GLY A 125 -9.30 4.75 -12.44
C GLY A 125 -9.86 4.94 -13.86
N THR A 126 -9.84 6.16 -14.38
CA THR A 126 -10.16 6.48 -15.79
C THR A 126 -8.91 6.89 -16.56
N ARG A 127 -9.00 6.95 -17.89
CA ARG A 127 -7.91 7.45 -18.76
C ARG A 127 -7.48 8.88 -18.44
N ALA A 128 -8.38 9.72 -17.92
CA ALA A 128 -8.04 11.10 -17.56
C ALA A 128 -6.97 11.17 -16.45
N ALA A 129 -6.99 10.22 -15.51
CA ALA A 129 -5.94 10.09 -14.51
C ALA A 129 -4.60 9.67 -15.14
N GLU A 130 -4.62 8.74 -16.10
CA GLU A 130 -3.43 8.32 -16.84
C GLU A 130 -2.81 9.47 -17.64
N ASP A 131 -3.64 10.24 -18.36
CA ASP A 131 -3.19 11.40 -19.15
C ASP A 131 -2.51 12.46 -18.26
N ARG A 132 -3.05 12.67 -17.06
CA ARG A 132 -2.48 13.60 -16.07
C ARG A 132 -1.15 13.09 -15.50
N LEU A 133 -1.03 11.78 -15.26
CA LEU A 133 0.22 11.17 -14.84
C LEU A 133 1.32 11.34 -15.92
N VAL A 134 0.95 11.21 -17.20
CA VAL A 134 1.87 11.45 -18.32
C VAL A 134 2.25 12.93 -18.42
N ALA A 135 1.32 13.85 -18.17
CA ALA A 135 1.58 15.29 -18.18
C ALA A 135 2.53 15.76 -17.05
N GLU A 136 2.64 15.00 -15.96
CA GLU A 136 3.54 15.29 -14.83
C GLU A 136 4.90 14.57 -14.91
N ARG A 137 5.12 13.74 -15.93
CA ARG A 137 6.37 12.98 -16.16
C ARG A 137 7.40 13.79 -16.93
#